data_AF-A0AB34YM75-F1
#
_entry.id   AF-A0AB34YM75-F1
#
_cell.length_a   1.000
_cell.length_b   1.000
_cell.length_c   1.000
_cell.angle_alpha   90.00
_cell.angle_beta   90.00
_cell.angle_gamma   90.00
#
_symmetry.space_group_name_H-M   'P 1'
#
loop_
_entity.id
_entity.type
_entity.pdbx_description
1 polymer ?
#
loop_
_entity_poly.entity_id
_entity_poly.type
_entity_poly.pdbx_seq_one_letter_code
_entity_poly.pdbx_strand_id
1 'polypeptide(L)' 'MSNAHVQWCYNRYRSYRSSDNTFQPYNGPRKQCYSPYSR' A
#
# COMPACT_ATOMS: atom_id res chain seq x y z
N MET A 1 8.32 4.21 8.25
CA MET A 1 7.62 3.18 7.45
C MET A 1 8.67 2.29 6.83
N SER A 2 8.69 0.99 7.16
CA SER A 2 9.75 0.09 6.72
C SER A 2 9.75 -0.04 5.19
N ASN A 3 10.93 0.00 4.57
CA ASN A 3 11.07 -0.12 3.11
C ASN A 3 10.46 -1.44 2.58
N ALA A 4 10.45 -2.48 3.43
CA ALA A 4 9.79 -3.77 3.15
C ALA A 4 8.26 -3.65 3.02
N HIS A 5 7.60 -2.82 3.84
CA HIS A 5 6.16 -2.56 3.74
C HIS A 5 5.82 -1.90 2.40
N VAL A 6 6.58 -0.87 2.04
CA VAL A 6 6.40 -0.11 0.80
C VAL A 6 6.57 -1.01 -0.42
N GLN A 7 7.65 -1.80 -0.47
CA GLN A 7 7.91 -2.80 -1.52
C GLN A 7 6.77 -3.83 -1.64
N TRP A 8 6.28 -4.36 -0.52
CA TRP A 8 5.17 -5.31 -0.53
C TRP A 8 3.88 -4.69 -1.08
N CYS A 9 3.56 -3.46 -0.68
CA CYS A 9 2.40 -2.74 -1.17
C CYS A 9 2.49 -2.44 -2.67
N TYR A 10 3.66 -2.04 -3.17
CA TYR A 10 3.89 -1.85 -4.61
C TYR A 10 3.74 -3.13 -5.42
N ASN A 11 4.23 -4.27 -4.91
CA ASN A 11 4.08 -5.57 -5.56
C ASN A 11 2.63 -6.06 -5.56
N ARG A 12 1.86 -5.77 -4.50
CA ARG A 12 0.46 -6.20 -4.36
C ARG A 12 -0.51 -5.31 -5.13
N TYR A 13 -0.28 -4.00 -5.12
CA TYR A 13 -1.19 -2.99 -5.66
C TYR A 13 -0.42 -2.02 -6.56
N ARG A 14 -0.61 -2.14 -7.89
CA ARG A 14 0.01 -1.21 -8.85
C ARG A 14 -0.39 0.25 -8.65
N SER A 15 -1.58 0.49 -8.09
CA SER A 15 -2.14 1.82 -7.79
C SER A 15 -1.69 2.39 -6.43
N TYR A 16 -0.76 1.71 -5.75
CA TYR A 16 -0.26 2.12 -4.45
C TYR A 16 0.53 3.43 -4.53
N ARG A 17 0.34 4.28 -3.54
CA ARG A 17 1.07 5.52 -3.32
C ARG A 17 1.77 5.46 -1.96
N SER A 18 3.09 5.63 -1.99
CA SER A 18 3.91 5.72 -0.79
C SER A 18 3.70 7.02 -0.01
N SER A 19 3.22 8.08 -0.66
CA SER A 19 3.02 9.41 -0.05
C SER A 19 1.98 9.41 1.08
N ASP A 20 0.89 8.68 0.89
CA ASP A 20 -0.26 8.60 1.82
C ASP A 20 -0.49 7.15 2.32
N ASN A 21 0.41 6.24 1.95
CA ASN A 21 0.31 4.81 2.23
C ASN A 21 -1.04 4.20 1.80
N THR A 22 -1.61 4.66 0.67
CA THR A 22 -2.90 4.18 0.19
C THR A 22 -2.82 3.56 -1.20
N PHE A 23 -3.74 2.63 -1.48
CA PHE A 23 -3.96 2.08 -2.82
C PHE A 23 -5.41 2.30 -3.26
N GLN A 24 -5.63 2.33 -4.57
CA GLN A 24 -6.97 2.43 -5.17
C GLN A 24 -7.51 1.03 -5.45
N PRO A 25 -8.55 0.56 -4.73
CA PRO A 25 -9.26 -0.66 -5.09
C PRO A 25 -10.10 -0.45 -6.36
N TYR A 26 -10.51 -1.55 -7.00
CA TYR A 26 -11.38 -1.50 -8.18
C TYR A 26 -12.71 -0.80 -7.93
N ASN A 27 -13.21 -0.85 -6.69
CA ASN A 27 -14.44 -0.20 -6.28
C ASN A 27 -14.22 0.59 -4.99
N GLY A 28 -14.70 1.84 -4.99
CA GLY A 28 -14.73 2.71 -3.80
C GLY A 28 -13.49 3.59 -3.61
N PRO A 29 -13.37 4.23 -2.44
CA PRO A 29 -12.28 5.16 -2.15
C PRO A 29 -10.95 4.45 -1.91
N ARG A 30 -9.85 5.23 -1.93
CA ARG A 30 -8.51 4.75 -1.60
C ARG A 30 -8.50 4.14 -0.19
N LYS A 31 -7.81 3.02 -0.01
CA LYS A 31 -7.65 2.34 1.27
C LYS A 31 -6.19 2.30 1.68
N GLN A 32 -5.93 2.37 2.98
CA GLN A 32 -4.57 2.20 3.49
C GLN A 32 -4.05 0.79 3.21
N CYS A 33 -2.79 0.70 2.83
CA CYS A 33 -2.12 -0.57 2.69
C CYS A 33 -1.63 -1.05 4.05
N TYR A 34 -1.92 -2.31 4.37
CA TYR A 34 -1.45 -3.00 5.57
C TYR A 34 -0.60 -4.19 5.14
N SER A 35 0.73 -4.07 5.30
CA SER A 35 1.66 -5.17 5.05
C SER A 35 1.97 -5.90 6.36
N PRO A 36 2.21 -7.21 6.34
CA PRO A 36 2.75 -7.93 7.50
C PRO A 36 4.13 -7.41 7.96
N TYR A 37 4.84 -6.67 7.11
CA TYR A 37 6.14 -6.05 7.41
C TYR A 37 6.02 -4.62 7.99
N SER A 38 4.82 -4.21 8.42
CA SER A 38 4.58 -2.89 9.03
C SER A 38 4.85 -2.85 10.55
N ARG A 39 5.43 -3.91 11.13
CA ARG A 39 5.88 -3.94 12.53
C ARG A 39 7.18 -3.18 12.73
#